data_AF-A0A1G5R233-F1
#
_entry.id   AF-A0A1G5R233-F1
#
_cell.length_a   1.000
_cell.length_b   1.000
_cell.length_c   1.000
_cell.angle_alpha   90.00
_cell.angle_beta   90.00
_cell.angle_gamma   90.00
#
_symmetry.space_group_name_H-M   'P 1'
#
loop_
_entity.id
_entity.type
_entity.pdbx_description
1 polymer ?
#
loop_
_entity_poly.entity_id
_entity_poly.type
_entity_poly.pdbx_seq_one_letter_code
_entity_poly.pdbx_strand_id
1 'polypeptide(L)'
;MSTCRPYKDAIDFEEIKSQRSSLDTWIEVNLDWIVSHPESKEESEKEIEKTKDKIPELDAILAKEPPPPELPPSKPLIKVSGVLEEFETLCVKGYFTEREYDPVAFARKEERELYGGLLMALAGNTSGSNSQTNVRWGDVCDFVRGKINGIPFHGWLGFTSAKVDDYVELAATEQEGNYVVYAIAHPELRVVSMTPRCDQGIHADAKEQIFGTFCLFGGFLLILVIVAWTDALELLENMLPFFALMIAIFAPSTYYRRLKKPRPTVKLAEEIFTVLGFPNPTNLNIRQFTRKRLKEIKANSLDEGAGKESERVLSDDGCFASHYYYY
;
A
#
# COMPACT_ATOMS: atom_id res chain seq x y z
N MET A 1 1.63 7.74 -20.92
CA MET A 1 2.04 8.05 -19.53
C MET A 1 1.85 6.80 -18.67
N SER A 2 2.74 6.53 -17.71
CA SER A 2 2.60 5.39 -16.79
C SER A 2 1.74 5.75 -15.58
N THR A 3 1.01 4.78 -15.02
CA THR A 3 0.23 4.96 -13.80
C THR A 3 1.08 4.91 -12.53
N CYS A 4 2.29 4.33 -12.61
CA CYS A 4 3.25 4.34 -11.52
C CYS A 4 3.90 5.71 -11.38
N ARG A 5 3.60 6.40 -10.28
CA ARG A 5 4.34 7.60 -9.87
C ARG A 5 5.54 7.19 -9.01
N PRO A 6 6.72 7.78 -9.24
CA PRO A 6 7.88 7.47 -8.42
C PRO A 6 7.68 8.01 -6.99
N TYR A 7 8.22 7.29 -6.00
CA TYR A 7 8.16 7.68 -4.58
C TYR A 7 8.67 9.10 -4.31
N LYS A 8 9.57 9.62 -5.15
CA LYS A 8 10.16 10.97 -5.02
C LYS A 8 9.16 12.09 -5.29
N ASP A 9 8.07 11.80 -6.02
CA ASP A 9 7.06 12.79 -6.38
C ASP A 9 5.90 12.82 -5.37
N ALA A 10 5.88 11.90 -4.41
CA ALA A 10 4.87 11.83 -3.36
C ALA A 10 5.29 12.67 -2.16
N ILE A 11 4.36 13.46 -1.63
CA ILE A 11 4.60 14.25 -0.42
C ILE A 11 4.63 13.31 0.78
N ASP A 12 5.78 13.21 1.46
CA ASP A 12 5.93 12.51 2.73
C ASP A 12 5.79 13.51 3.88
N PHE A 13 4.57 13.62 4.42
CA PHE A 13 4.27 14.54 5.52
C PHE A 13 5.04 14.20 6.80
N GLU A 14 5.40 12.94 7.06
CA GLU A 14 6.21 12.58 8.23
C GLU A 14 7.65 13.05 8.06
N GLU A 15 8.20 12.91 6.86
CA GLU A 15 9.53 13.45 6.55
C GLU A 15 9.55 14.99 6.63
N ILE A 16 8.52 15.67 6.13
CA ILE A 16 8.40 17.13 6.24
C ILE A 16 8.28 17.58 7.70
N LYS A 17 7.49 16.87 8.53
CA LYS A 17 7.42 17.14 9.98
C LYS A 17 8.77 16.92 10.66
N SER A 18 9.48 15.87 10.29
CA SER A 18 10.83 15.58 10.81
C SER A 18 11.82 16.67 10.40
N GLN A 19 11.78 17.13 9.16
CA GLN A 19 12.61 18.24 8.67
C GLN A 19 12.28 19.52 9.43
N ARG A 20 11.00 19.86 9.58
CA ARG A 20 10.54 21.04 10.32
C ARG A 20 11.04 21.04 11.77
N SER A 21 10.88 19.91 12.46
CA SER A 21 11.39 19.72 13.83
C SER A 21 12.91 19.81 13.89
N SER A 22 13.62 19.28 12.89
CA SER A 22 15.09 19.35 12.84
C SER A 22 15.59 20.78 12.66
N LEU A 23 14.88 21.60 11.87
CA LEU A 23 15.19 23.02 11.71
C LEU A 23 14.95 23.80 13.01
N ASP A 24 13.87 23.50 13.75
CA ASP A 24 13.61 24.10 15.06
C ASP A 24 14.74 23.80 16.05
N THR A 25 15.13 22.52 16.16
CA THR A 25 16.26 22.11 17.01
C THR A 25 17.55 22.79 16.57
N TRP A 26 17.80 22.92 15.27
CA TRP A 26 19.01 23.57 14.77
C TRP A 26 19.04 25.07 15.09
N ILE A 27 17.90 25.75 14.99
CA ILE A 27 17.77 27.16 15.42
C ILE A 27 18.04 27.28 16.93
N GLU A 28 17.47 26.40 17.75
CA GLU A 28 17.68 26.39 19.21
C GLU A 28 19.15 26.21 19.56
N VAL A 29 19.81 25.20 18.96
CA VAL A 29 21.24 24.95 19.16
C VAL A 29 22.09 26.16 18.76
N ASN A 30 21.78 26.81 17.64
CA ASN A 30 22.52 27.99 17.20
C ASN A 30 22.27 29.23 18.08
N LEU A 31 21.08 29.38 18.65
CA LEU A 31 20.81 30.43 19.64
C LEU A 31 21.62 30.22 20.92
N ASP A 32 21.69 28.98 21.42
CA ASP A 32 22.52 28.63 22.58
C ASP A 32 24.03 28.80 22.28
N TRP A 33 24.43 28.51 21.03
CA TRP A 33 25.80 28.73 20.58
C TRP A 33 26.17 30.22 20.61
N ILE A 34 25.29 31.11 20.16
CA ILE A 34 25.50 32.57 20.23
C ILE A 34 25.69 33.05 21.68
N VAL A 35 24.93 32.49 22.62
CA VAL A 35 25.04 32.85 24.05
C VAL A 35 26.38 32.41 24.64
N SER A 36 26.87 31.24 24.22
CA SER A 36 28.13 30.67 24.72
C SER A 36 29.38 31.20 24.01
N HIS A 37 29.26 31.62 22.75
CA HIS A 37 30.36 32.02 21.87
C HIS A 37 30.04 33.32 21.10
N PRO A 38 30.02 34.48 21.79
CA PRO A 38 29.62 35.76 21.20
C PRO A 38 30.49 36.22 20.02
N GLU A 39 31.71 35.71 19.89
CA GLU A 39 32.62 35.94 18.76
C GLU A 39 32.13 35.35 17.43
N SER A 40 31.28 34.33 17.47
CA SER A 40 30.71 33.66 16.28
C SER A 40 29.29 34.13 15.95
N LYS A 41 28.79 35.14 16.67
CA LYS A 41 27.41 35.59 16.62
C LYS A 41 26.90 35.92 15.21
N GLU A 42 27.67 36.69 14.45
CA GLU A 42 27.25 37.16 13.12
C GLU A 42 27.10 36.00 12.11
N GLU A 43 27.91 34.94 12.27
CA GLU A 43 27.84 33.74 11.42
C GLU A 43 26.61 32.92 11.77
N SER A 44 26.39 32.64 13.06
CA SER A 44 25.21 31.92 13.54
C SER A 44 23.89 32.66 13.25
N GLU A 45 23.86 33.99 13.31
CA GLU A 45 22.67 34.78 12.95
C GLU A 45 22.31 34.66 11.47
N LYS A 46 23.30 34.74 10.57
CA LYS A 46 23.10 34.51 9.12
C LYS A 46 22.62 33.09 8.83
N GLU A 47 23.12 32.13 9.59
CA GLU A 47 22.72 30.73 9.51
C GLU A 47 21.26 30.51 9.95
N ILE A 48 20.85 31.14 11.06
CA ILE A 48 19.46 31.13 11.53
C ILE A 48 18.52 31.78 10.52
N GLU A 49 18.90 32.92 9.93
CA GLU A 49 18.08 33.62 8.93
C GLU A 49 17.81 32.74 7.70
N LYS A 50 18.86 32.12 7.13
CA LYS A 50 18.72 31.16 6.02
C LYS A 50 17.82 29.97 6.35
N THR A 51 17.87 29.50 7.59
CA THR A 51 17.04 28.38 8.05
C THR A 51 15.58 28.81 8.24
N LYS A 52 15.34 30.03 8.75
CA LYS A 52 14.00 30.60 8.87
C LYS A 52 13.33 30.84 7.53
N ASP A 53 14.07 31.15 6.47
CA ASP A 53 13.51 31.32 5.13
C ASP A 53 12.87 30.05 4.57
N LYS A 54 13.28 28.86 5.03
CA LYS A 54 12.73 27.56 4.59
C LYS A 54 11.45 27.18 5.35
N ILE A 55 11.20 27.78 6.51
CA ILE A 55 10.06 27.44 7.38
C ILE A 55 8.71 27.71 6.71
N PRO A 56 8.47 28.88 6.08
CA PRO A 56 7.19 29.18 5.45
C PRO A 56 6.81 28.20 4.34
N GLU A 57 7.79 27.71 3.59
CA GLU A 57 7.57 26.71 2.52
C GLU A 57 7.10 25.38 3.11
N LEU A 58 7.77 24.89 4.16
CA LEU A 58 7.38 23.65 4.84
C LEU A 58 6.02 23.80 5.53
N ASP A 59 5.77 24.92 6.20
CA ASP A 59 4.49 25.19 6.88
C ASP A 59 3.33 25.29 5.87
N ALA A 60 3.58 25.85 4.67
CA ALA A 60 2.59 25.89 3.59
C ALA A 60 2.25 24.48 3.05
N ILE A 61 3.23 23.57 3.01
CA ILE A 61 2.97 22.17 2.63
C ILE A 61 2.21 21.46 3.75
N LEU A 62 2.63 21.61 5.01
CA LEU A 62 1.97 21.02 6.17
C LEU A 62 0.52 21.50 6.34
N ALA A 63 0.20 22.74 5.95
CA ALA A 63 -1.18 23.24 5.95
C ALA A 63 -2.14 22.45 5.04
N LYS A 64 -1.59 21.72 4.04
CA LYS A 64 -2.37 20.85 3.13
C LYS A 64 -2.47 19.40 3.62
N GLU A 65 -2.01 19.11 4.84
CA GLU A 65 -1.98 17.75 5.35
C GLU A 65 -3.38 17.12 5.36
N PRO A 66 -3.54 15.92 4.75
CA PRO A 66 -4.79 15.19 4.80
C PRO A 66 -5.07 14.61 6.21
N PRO A 67 -6.35 14.42 6.58
CA PRO A 67 -6.67 13.65 7.77
C PRO A 67 -6.12 12.22 7.65
N PRO A 68 -5.73 11.57 8.76
CA PRO A 68 -5.21 10.22 8.74
C PRO A 68 -6.22 9.24 8.14
N PRO A 69 -5.77 8.17 7.47
CA PRO A 69 -6.67 7.19 6.87
C PRO A 69 -7.48 6.47 7.94
N GLU A 70 -8.79 6.40 7.77
CA GLU A 70 -9.68 5.71 8.70
C GLU A 70 -9.70 4.20 8.41
N LEU A 71 -8.84 3.46 9.11
CA LEU A 71 -8.69 2.02 8.95
C LEU A 71 -8.83 1.34 10.33
N PRO A 72 -9.66 0.29 10.45
CA PRO A 72 -10.64 -0.21 9.50
C PRO A 72 -11.84 0.76 9.40
N PRO A 73 -12.72 0.59 8.39
CA PRO A 73 -13.95 1.37 8.33
C PRO A 73 -14.77 1.25 9.61
N SER A 74 -15.23 2.38 10.15
CA SER A 74 -16.01 2.43 11.38
C SER A 74 -17.44 1.92 11.20
N LYS A 75 -17.97 2.02 9.97
CA LYS A 75 -19.30 1.59 9.55
C LYS A 75 -19.21 0.70 8.30
N PRO A 76 -20.24 -0.10 8.00
CA PRO A 76 -20.30 -0.83 6.75
C PRO A 76 -20.22 0.10 5.54
N LEU A 77 -19.51 -0.33 4.50
CA LEU A 77 -19.42 0.38 3.24
C LEU A 77 -20.78 0.47 2.54
N ILE A 78 -21.05 1.61 1.91
CA ILE A 78 -22.22 1.88 1.07
C ILE A 78 -21.76 2.25 -0.34
N LYS A 79 -22.60 1.92 -1.33
CA LYS A 79 -22.40 2.32 -2.73
C LYS A 79 -23.02 3.69 -2.94
N VAL A 80 -22.21 4.67 -3.35
CA VAL A 80 -22.68 6.01 -3.73
C VAL A 80 -22.39 6.22 -5.20
N SER A 81 -23.43 6.38 -6.02
CA SER A 81 -23.31 6.64 -7.46
C SER A 81 -23.71 8.08 -7.76
N GLY A 82 -23.00 8.72 -8.67
CA GLY A 82 -23.28 10.11 -9.03
C GLY A 82 -22.23 10.70 -9.96
N VAL A 83 -22.43 11.97 -10.30
CA VAL A 83 -21.48 12.76 -11.07
C VAL A 83 -20.60 13.55 -10.11
N LEU A 84 -19.29 13.59 -10.37
CA LEU A 84 -18.35 14.39 -9.59
C LEU A 84 -18.57 15.88 -9.84
N GLU A 85 -19.01 16.62 -8.82
CA GLU A 85 -19.18 18.08 -8.87
C GLU A 85 -17.82 18.79 -8.70
N GLU A 86 -17.01 18.29 -7.76
CA GLU A 86 -15.69 18.81 -7.44
C GLU A 86 -14.75 17.63 -7.25
N PHE A 87 -13.50 17.74 -7.72
CA PHE A 87 -12.50 16.68 -7.56
C PHE A 87 -11.09 17.27 -7.55
N GLU A 88 -10.37 17.03 -6.45
CA GLU A 88 -8.98 17.38 -6.25
C GLU A 88 -8.20 16.14 -5.79
N THR A 89 -6.98 15.98 -6.30
CA THR A 89 -6.09 14.86 -5.97
C THR A 89 -4.75 15.39 -5.50
N LEU A 90 -4.26 14.86 -4.38
CA LEU A 90 -2.94 15.16 -3.85
C LEU A 90 -2.11 13.87 -3.78
N CYS A 91 -0.96 13.85 -4.44
CA CYS A 91 -0.04 12.70 -4.42
C CYS A 91 0.74 12.66 -3.10
N VAL A 92 0.50 11.65 -2.28
CA VAL A 92 1.00 11.56 -0.91
C VAL A 92 1.50 10.17 -0.58
N LYS A 93 2.37 10.08 0.43
CA LYS A 93 2.77 8.80 1.01
C LYS A 93 1.83 8.46 2.17
N GLY A 94 1.08 7.38 2.03
CA GLY A 94 0.17 6.88 3.05
C GLY A 94 0.64 5.53 3.62
N TYR A 95 0.08 5.12 4.75
CA TYR A 95 0.43 3.86 5.41
C TYR A 95 -0.80 2.99 5.55
N PHE A 96 -0.70 1.74 5.09
CA PHE A 96 -1.83 0.80 4.98
C PHE A 96 -1.47 -0.61 5.47
N THR A 97 -0.63 -0.69 6.50
CA THR A 97 -0.12 -1.96 7.06
C THR A 97 -1.02 -2.47 8.19
N GLU A 98 -0.77 -3.68 8.70
CA GLU A 98 -1.50 -4.24 9.85
C GLU A 98 -1.54 -3.28 11.05
N ARG A 99 -0.52 -2.43 11.20
CA ARG A 99 -0.44 -1.41 12.26
C ARG A 99 -1.55 -0.37 12.16
N GLU A 100 -1.91 0.06 10.95
CA GLU A 100 -2.95 1.07 10.75
C GLU A 100 -4.35 0.51 10.93
N TYR A 101 -4.57 -0.78 10.64
CA TYR A 101 -5.86 -1.44 10.83
C TYR A 101 -6.11 -1.93 12.26
N ASP A 102 -5.06 -2.27 13.02
CA ASP A 102 -5.21 -2.67 14.42
C ASP A 102 -3.91 -2.35 15.19
N PRO A 103 -3.75 -1.09 15.64
CA PRO A 103 -2.52 -0.66 16.31
C PRO A 103 -2.29 -1.42 17.62
N VAL A 104 -3.37 -1.83 18.31
CA VAL A 104 -3.30 -2.53 19.60
C VAL A 104 -2.85 -3.98 19.40
N ALA A 105 -3.43 -4.69 18.43
CA ALA A 105 -2.99 -6.06 18.13
C ALA A 105 -1.58 -6.08 17.54
N PHE A 106 -1.22 -5.08 16.74
CA PHE A 106 0.13 -4.93 16.21
C PHE A 106 1.15 -4.74 17.35
N ALA A 107 0.90 -3.82 18.28
CA ALA A 107 1.78 -3.60 19.43
C ALA A 107 2.00 -4.88 20.27
N ARG A 108 0.93 -5.65 20.53
CA ARG A 108 1.03 -6.95 21.23
C ARG A 108 1.76 -8.02 20.43
N LYS A 109 1.77 -7.93 19.10
CA LYS A 109 2.51 -8.86 18.24
C LYS A 109 3.99 -8.52 18.27
N GLU A 110 4.33 -7.23 18.11
CA GLU A 110 5.69 -6.71 18.20
C GLU A 110 6.32 -7.02 19.56
N GLU A 111 5.59 -6.80 20.65
CA GLU A 111 6.03 -7.15 22.01
C GLU A 111 6.36 -8.66 22.12
N ARG A 112 5.51 -9.53 21.59
CA ARG A 112 5.77 -10.99 21.59
C ARG A 112 6.97 -11.38 20.72
N GLU A 113 7.18 -10.72 19.61
CA GLU A 113 8.35 -10.94 18.73
C GLU A 113 9.64 -10.50 19.43
N LEU A 114 9.62 -9.35 20.12
CA LEU A 114 10.72 -8.86 20.96
C LEU A 114 11.04 -9.85 22.09
N TYR A 115 10.03 -10.29 22.84
CA TYR A 115 10.22 -11.30 23.90
C TYR A 115 10.72 -12.63 23.35
N GLY A 116 10.19 -13.09 22.21
CA GLY A 116 10.64 -14.31 21.54
C GLY A 116 12.11 -14.20 21.10
N GLY A 117 12.50 -13.07 20.51
CA GLY A 117 13.88 -12.79 20.13
C GLY A 117 14.83 -12.77 21.33
N LEU A 118 14.41 -12.14 22.44
CA LEU A 118 15.16 -12.12 23.70
C LEU A 118 15.34 -13.53 24.27
N LEU A 119 14.29 -14.34 24.30
CA LEU A 119 14.35 -15.73 24.76
C LEU A 119 15.31 -16.58 23.90
N MET A 120 15.30 -16.39 22.58
CA MET A 120 16.22 -17.08 21.67
C MET A 120 17.67 -16.62 21.86
N ALA A 121 17.89 -15.32 22.09
CA ALA A 121 19.21 -14.78 22.39
C ALA A 121 19.77 -15.33 23.72
N LEU A 122 18.93 -15.41 24.76
CA LEU A 122 19.29 -16.03 26.04
C LEU A 122 19.61 -17.53 25.90
N ALA A 123 18.96 -18.23 24.97
CA ALA A 123 19.23 -19.63 24.64
C ALA A 123 20.52 -19.84 23.82
N GLY A 124 21.34 -18.80 23.61
CA GLY A 124 22.58 -18.86 22.84
C GLY A 124 22.39 -18.81 21.33
N ASN A 125 21.14 -18.69 20.85
CA ASN A 125 20.81 -18.62 19.44
C ASN A 125 20.71 -17.16 18.99
N THR A 126 21.86 -16.54 18.70
CA THR A 126 21.93 -15.15 18.21
C THR A 126 21.30 -14.97 16.82
N SER A 127 21.17 -16.05 16.04
CA SER A 127 20.55 -16.04 14.70
C SER A 127 19.04 -15.72 14.71
N GLY A 128 18.37 -15.89 15.86
CA GLY A 128 16.96 -15.54 16.07
C GLY A 128 16.74 -14.18 16.76
N SER A 129 17.81 -13.45 17.07
CA SER A 129 17.79 -12.19 17.85
C SER A 129 17.38 -10.96 17.01
N ASN A 130 17.04 -11.13 15.73
CA ASN A 130 16.74 -10.03 14.82
C ASN A 130 15.32 -9.50 15.05
N SER A 131 15.06 -8.96 16.24
CA SER A 131 13.92 -8.06 16.46
C SER A 131 14.26 -6.68 15.92
N GLN A 132 14.44 -6.59 14.59
CA GLN A 132 14.46 -5.29 13.94
C GLN A 132 13.07 -4.69 14.13
N THR A 133 13.02 -3.47 14.69
CA THR A 133 11.84 -2.63 14.61
C THR A 133 11.45 -2.53 13.14
N ASN A 134 10.27 -3.06 12.79
CA ASN A 134 9.86 -3.11 11.39
C ASN A 134 9.76 -1.67 10.89
N VAL A 135 10.63 -1.30 9.95
CA VAL A 135 10.57 0.00 9.28
C VAL A 135 9.18 0.11 8.65
N ARG A 136 8.45 1.17 9.01
CA ARG A 136 7.09 1.40 8.55
C ARG A 136 7.11 1.61 7.03
N TRP A 137 6.53 0.68 6.28
CA TRP A 137 6.43 0.79 4.82
C TRP A 137 5.20 1.59 4.41
N GLY A 138 5.43 2.77 3.83
CA GLY A 138 4.40 3.56 3.16
C GLY A 138 4.22 3.17 1.69
N ASP A 139 3.05 3.47 1.15
CA ASP A 139 2.68 3.30 -0.24
C ASP A 139 2.41 4.69 -0.87
N VAL A 140 2.74 4.86 -2.15
CA VAL A 140 2.37 6.06 -2.91
C VAL A 140 0.90 5.98 -3.25
N CYS A 141 0.15 7.01 -2.90
CA CYS A 141 -1.30 7.05 -3.07
C CYS A 141 -1.78 8.47 -3.38
N ASP A 142 -2.96 8.59 -3.96
CA ASP A 142 -3.66 9.85 -4.13
C ASP A 142 -4.64 10.03 -2.96
N PHE A 143 -4.44 11.10 -2.21
CA PHE A 143 -5.47 11.60 -1.33
C PHE A 143 -6.46 12.42 -2.15
N VAL A 144 -7.70 11.96 -2.21
CA VAL A 144 -8.76 12.57 -3.00
C VAL A 144 -9.68 13.39 -2.11
N ARG A 145 -10.14 14.53 -2.62
CA ARG A 145 -11.22 15.34 -2.06
C ARG A 145 -12.18 15.71 -3.17
N GLY A 146 -13.46 15.80 -2.85
CA GLY A 146 -14.43 16.18 -3.85
C GLY A 146 -15.83 16.27 -3.30
N LYS A 147 -16.78 16.37 -4.22
CA LYS A 147 -18.20 16.46 -3.89
C LYS A 147 -19.03 15.66 -4.87
N ILE A 148 -19.97 14.90 -4.32
CA ILE A 148 -20.89 14.04 -5.09
C ILE A 148 -22.28 14.16 -4.48
N ASN A 149 -23.30 14.33 -5.32
CA ASN A 149 -24.69 14.46 -4.88
C ASN A 149 -24.89 15.51 -3.77
N GLY A 150 -24.16 16.64 -3.83
CA GLY A 150 -24.22 17.68 -2.80
C GLY A 150 -23.37 17.44 -1.55
N ILE A 151 -22.77 16.26 -1.37
CA ILE A 151 -22.08 15.85 -0.14
C ILE A 151 -20.55 15.80 -0.36
N PRO A 152 -19.73 16.39 0.53
CA PRO A 152 -18.29 16.33 0.41
C PRO A 152 -17.76 14.92 0.71
N PHE A 153 -16.68 14.53 0.05
CA PHE A 153 -16.01 13.29 0.31
C PHE A 153 -14.50 13.46 0.33
N HIS A 154 -13.82 12.56 1.04
CA HIS A 154 -12.38 12.44 1.00
C HIS A 154 -11.96 10.97 1.15
N GLY A 155 -10.77 10.61 0.69
CA GLY A 155 -10.31 9.23 0.75
C GLY A 155 -8.85 9.06 0.36
N TRP A 156 -8.30 7.93 0.77
CA TRP A 156 -6.93 7.54 0.44
C TRP A 156 -6.98 6.40 -0.57
N LEU A 157 -6.61 6.67 -1.81
CA LEU A 157 -6.79 5.77 -2.94
C LEU A 157 -5.49 5.60 -3.73
N GLY A 158 -5.45 4.59 -4.60
CA GLY A 158 -4.48 4.53 -5.67
C GLY A 158 -4.56 5.71 -6.63
N PHE A 159 -3.75 5.66 -7.68
CA PHE A 159 -3.83 6.57 -8.82
C PHE A 159 -5.26 6.71 -9.31
N THR A 160 -5.75 7.94 -9.43
CA THR A 160 -7.08 8.24 -9.96
C THR A 160 -7.00 9.00 -11.27
N SER A 161 -7.81 8.60 -12.24
CA SER A 161 -7.97 9.28 -13.54
C SER A 161 -9.29 10.04 -13.66
N ALA A 162 -10.10 10.03 -12.60
CA ALA A 162 -11.40 10.67 -12.54
C ALA A 162 -11.24 12.20 -12.66
N LYS A 163 -12.21 12.83 -13.33
CA LYS A 163 -12.32 14.27 -13.53
C LYS A 163 -13.69 14.74 -13.08
N VAL A 164 -13.81 16.04 -12.88
CA VAL A 164 -15.13 16.70 -12.71
C VAL A 164 -16.01 16.35 -13.91
N ASP A 165 -17.31 16.19 -13.66
CA ASP A 165 -18.34 15.74 -14.61
C ASP A 165 -18.31 14.25 -14.98
N ASP A 166 -17.40 13.44 -14.41
CA ASP A 166 -17.44 11.99 -14.59
C ASP A 166 -18.51 11.34 -13.73
N TYR A 167 -19.21 10.36 -14.33
CA TYR A 167 -20.05 9.43 -13.58
C TYR A 167 -19.19 8.35 -12.92
N VAL A 168 -19.23 8.30 -11.59
CA VAL A 168 -18.45 7.37 -10.78
C VAL A 168 -19.32 6.65 -9.76
N GLU A 169 -18.83 5.49 -9.32
CA GLU A 169 -19.39 4.72 -8.23
C GLU A 169 -18.36 4.63 -7.10
N LEU A 170 -18.71 5.15 -5.93
CA LEU A 170 -17.86 5.17 -4.75
C LEU A 170 -18.25 4.03 -3.82
N ALA A 171 -17.25 3.36 -3.24
CA ALA A 171 -17.41 2.56 -2.04
C ALA A 171 -16.96 3.41 -0.84
N ALA A 172 -17.90 3.85 -0.02
CA ALA A 172 -17.65 4.84 1.02
C ALA A 172 -18.37 4.51 2.33
N THR A 173 -17.97 5.18 3.41
CA THR A 173 -18.75 5.21 4.67
C THR A 173 -19.24 6.61 4.93
N GLU A 174 -20.43 6.73 5.51
CA GLU A 174 -21.01 8.02 5.89
C GLU A 174 -20.57 8.42 7.30
N GLN A 175 -19.95 9.58 7.43
CA GLN A 175 -19.41 10.11 8.67
C GLN A 175 -19.74 11.60 8.81
N GLU A 176 -20.59 11.93 9.78
CA GLU A 176 -20.88 13.32 10.21
C GLU A 176 -21.14 14.32 9.06
N GLY A 177 -21.80 13.86 7.97
CA GLY A 177 -22.12 14.69 6.80
C GLY A 177 -21.05 14.73 5.70
N ASN A 178 -20.00 13.91 5.81
CA ASN A 178 -19.01 13.66 4.77
C ASN A 178 -18.93 12.17 4.43
N TYR A 179 -18.44 11.83 3.24
CA TYR A 179 -18.12 10.46 2.86
C TYR A 179 -16.63 10.18 2.97
N VAL A 180 -16.27 9.08 3.64
CA VAL A 180 -14.90 8.53 3.63
C VAL A 180 -14.84 7.44 2.58
N VAL A 181 -14.05 7.65 1.52
CA VAL A 181 -14.02 6.82 0.32
C VAL A 181 -12.85 5.84 0.35
N TYR A 182 -13.15 4.57 0.05
CA TYR A 182 -12.19 3.46 -0.01
C TYR A 182 -11.99 2.92 -1.44
N ALA A 183 -12.91 3.19 -2.36
CA ALA A 183 -12.70 2.96 -3.78
C ALA A 183 -13.55 3.87 -4.66
N ILE A 184 -13.03 4.17 -5.84
CA ILE A 184 -13.72 4.91 -6.91
C ILE A 184 -13.68 4.05 -8.16
N ALA A 185 -14.84 3.61 -8.61
CA ALA A 185 -15.00 2.91 -9.87
C ALA A 185 -15.54 3.87 -10.93
N HIS A 186 -14.97 3.81 -12.12
CA HIS A 186 -15.44 4.51 -13.31
C HIS A 186 -16.05 3.47 -14.27
N PRO A 187 -17.40 3.36 -14.34
CA PRO A 187 -18.07 2.31 -15.10
C PRO A 187 -17.81 2.35 -16.60
N GLU A 188 -17.72 3.54 -17.20
CA GLU A 188 -17.46 3.69 -18.63
C GLU A 188 -16.09 3.16 -19.04
N LEU A 189 -15.05 3.50 -18.26
CA LEU A 189 -13.68 3.04 -18.47
C LEU A 189 -13.44 1.62 -17.93
N ARG A 190 -14.36 1.09 -17.10
CA ARG A 190 -14.24 -0.17 -16.35
C ARG A 190 -12.94 -0.27 -15.56
N VAL A 191 -12.60 0.82 -14.89
CA VAL A 191 -11.41 0.97 -14.05
C VAL A 191 -11.82 1.36 -12.64
N VAL A 192 -11.09 0.87 -11.65
CA VAL A 192 -11.33 1.17 -10.24
C VAL A 192 -10.00 1.54 -9.58
N SER A 193 -10.01 2.65 -8.85
CA SER A 193 -8.96 3.00 -7.91
C SER A 193 -9.39 2.59 -6.51
N MET A 194 -8.52 1.93 -5.77
CA MET A 194 -8.83 1.38 -4.45
C MET A 194 -7.82 1.83 -3.41
N THR A 195 -8.20 1.78 -2.14
CA THR A 195 -7.25 1.93 -1.04
C THR A 195 -6.08 0.96 -1.23
N PRO A 196 -4.83 1.41 -1.03
CA PRO A 196 -3.65 0.57 -1.21
C PRO A 196 -3.74 -0.80 -0.51
N ARG A 197 -3.14 -1.80 -1.15
CA ARG A 197 -3.05 -3.21 -0.68
C ARG A 197 -4.39 -3.95 -0.55
N CYS A 198 -5.50 -3.38 -1.06
CA CYS A 198 -6.82 -4.00 -1.07
C CYS A 198 -7.15 -4.58 -2.46
N ASP A 199 -6.45 -5.64 -2.89
CA ASP A 199 -6.48 -6.12 -4.28
C ASP A 199 -7.08 -7.53 -4.48
N GLN A 200 -7.48 -8.21 -3.40
CA GLN A 200 -8.01 -9.56 -3.48
C GLN A 200 -8.99 -9.91 -2.36
N GLY A 201 -9.95 -10.79 -2.67
CA GLY A 201 -10.88 -11.36 -1.71
C GLY A 201 -10.27 -12.52 -0.91
N ILE A 202 -10.98 -12.96 0.13
CA ILE A 202 -10.46 -13.90 1.14
C ILE A 202 -10.02 -15.25 0.53
N HIS A 203 -10.79 -15.82 -0.40
CA HIS A 203 -10.44 -17.10 -1.00
C HIS A 203 -9.35 -16.96 -2.06
N ALA A 204 -9.31 -15.84 -2.78
CA ALA A 204 -8.23 -15.55 -3.72
C ALA A 204 -6.89 -15.43 -2.99
N ASP A 205 -6.85 -14.69 -1.90
CA ASP A 205 -5.67 -14.55 -1.03
C ASP A 205 -5.20 -15.90 -0.48
N ALA A 206 -6.14 -16.72 0.01
CA ALA A 206 -5.81 -18.05 0.54
C ALA A 206 -5.25 -18.98 -0.55
N LYS A 207 -5.80 -18.95 -1.78
CA LYS A 207 -5.29 -19.73 -2.93
C LYS A 207 -3.91 -19.26 -3.37
N GLU A 208 -3.67 -17.95 -3.39
CA GLU A 208 -2.35 -17.39 -3.71
C GLU A 208 -1.30 -17.86 -2.70
N GLN A 209 -1.66 -18.00 -1.42
CA GLN A 209 -0.77 -18.52 -0.39
C GLN A 209 -0.38 -20.00 -0.63
N ILE A 210 -1.30 -20.84 -1.12
CA ILE A 210 -0.99 -22.22 -1.52
C ILE A 210 0.04 -22.21 -2.66
N PHE A 211 -0.21 -21.39 -3.68
CA PHE A 211 0.70 -21.26 -4.81
C PHE A 211 2.08 -20.76 -4.36
N GLY A 212 2.13 -19.76 -3.47
CA GLY A 212 3.36 -19.27 -2.87
C GLY A 212 4.12 -20.35 -2.10
N THR A 213 3.43 -21.19 -1.32
CA THR A 213 4.06 -22.34 -0.64
C THR A 213 4.67 -23.33 -1.63
N PHE A 214 3.98 -23.63 -2.74
CA PHE A 214 4.51 -24.48 -3.79
C PHE A 214 5.76 -23.85 -4.45
N CYS A 215 5.72 -22.56 -4.78
CA CYS A 215 6.85 -21.84 -5.35
C CYS A 215 8.06 -21.78 -4.41
N LEU A 216 7.86 -21.58 -3.11
CA LEU A 216 8.96 -21.54 -2.13
C LEU A 216 9.69 -22.88 -2.04
N PHE A 217 8.96 -23.98 -1.85
CA PHE A 217 9.57 -25.30 -1.75
C PHE A 217 10.13 -25.78 -3.09
N GLY A 218 9.42 -25.52 -4.20
CA GLY A 218 9.90 -25.84 -5.54
C GLY A 218 11.15 -25.04 -5.93
N GLY A 219 11.21 -23.75 -5.59
CA GLY A 219 12.37 -22.90 -5.82
C GLY A 219 13.59 -23.32 -4.99
N PHE A 220 13.37 -23.69 -3.73
CA PHE A 220 14.45 -24.19 -2.87
C PHE A 220 15.00 -25.53 -3.38
N LEU A 221 14.12 -26.46 -3.79
CA LEU A 221 14.53 -27.71 -4.44
C LEU A 221 15.36 -27.43 -5.71
N LEU A 222 14.93 -26.47 -6.53
CA LEU A 222 15.66 -26.09 -7.75
C LEU A 222 17.07 -25.55 -7.43
N ILE A 223 17.21 -24.72 -6.39
CA ILE A 223 18.53 -24.23 -5.94
C ILE A 223 19.42 -25.40 -5.50
N LEU A 224 18.89 -26.34 -4.72
CA LEU A 224 19.64 -27.51 -4.28
C LEU A 224 20.14 -28.37 -5.45
N VAL A 225 19.29 -28.57 -6.46
CA VAL A 225 19.64 -29.30 -7.69
C VAL A 225 20.77 -28.60 -8.46
N ILE A 226 20.75 -27.26 -8.54
CA ILE A 226 21.81 -26.49 -9.20
C ILE A 226 23.14 -26.61 -8.45
N VAL A 227 23.11 -26.56 -7.11
CA VAL A 227 24.33 -26.63 -6.28
C VAL A 227 24.96 -28.03 -6.33
N ALA A 228 24.15 -29.08 -6.33
CA ALA A 228 24.59 -30.46 -6.29
C ALA A 228 24.91 -31.05 -7.67
N TRP A 229 25.33 -30.23 -8.64
CA TRP A 229 25.50 -30.50 -10.08
C TRP A 229 25.87 -31.95 -10.48
N THR A 230 26.70 -32.65 -9.72
CA THR A 230 27.14 -34.04 -9.96
C THR A 230 26.15 -35.12 -9.47
N ASP A 231 25.48 -34.91 -8.34
CA ASP A 231 24.59 -35.88 -7.67
C ASP A 231 23.12 -35.45 -7.71
N ALA A 232 22.78 -34.57 -8.65
CA ALA A 232 21.48 -33.92 -8.75
C ALA A 232 20.29 -34.91 -8.82
N LEU A 233 20.46 -36.06 -9.49
CA LEU A 233 19.40 -37.06 -9.62
C LEU A 233 19.16 -37.81 -8.30
N GLU A 234 20.22 -38.22 -7.60
CA GLU A 234 20.11 -38.89 -6.30
C GLU A 234 19.55 -37.94 -5.23
N LEU A 235 19.98 -36.67 -5.26
CA LEU A 235 19.44 -35.63 -4.40
C LEU A 235 17.96 -35.39 -4.68
N LEU A 236 17.56 -35.35 -5.96
CA LEU A 236 16.17 -35.16 -6.34
C LEU A 236 15.30 -36.33 -5.85
N GLU A 237 15.71 -37.57 -6.08
CA GLU A 237 14.97 -38.76 -5.66
C GLU A 237 14.79 -38.81 -4.13
N ASN A 238 15.82 -38.44 -3.38
CA ASN A 238 15.77 -38.45 -1.92
C ASN A 238 14.98 -37.26 -1.32
N MET A 239 15.10 -36.07 -1.92
CA MET A 239 14.51 -34.84 -1.36
C MET A 239 13.10 -34.56 -1.86
N LEU A 240 12.73 -35.00 -3.07
CA LEU A 240 11.39 -34.83 -3.62
C LEU A 240 10.26 -35.34 -2.69
N PRO A 241 10.32 -36.55 -2.11
CA PRO A 241 9.28 -37.00 -1.18
C PRO A 241 9.21 -36.14 0.09
N PHE A 242 10.34 -35.63 0.58
CA PHE A 242 10.37 -34.71 1.72
C PHE A 242 9.69 -33.38 1.38
N PHE A 243 10.02 -32.76 0.24
CA PHE A 243 9.34 -31.53 -0.19
C PHE A 243 7.86 -31.74 -0.48
N ALA A 244 7.48 -32.87 -1.08
CA ALA A 244 6.09 -33.23 -1.31
C ALA A 244 5.32 -33.33 0.02
N LEU A 245 5.89 -33.99 1.03
CA LEU A 245 5.31 -34.08 2.38
C LEU A 245 5.18 -32.69 3.01
N MET A 246 6.21 -31.85 2.91
CA MET A 246 6.17 -30.49 3.43
C MET A 246 5.08 -29.66 2.74
N ILE A 247 4.96 -29.69 1.41
CA ILE A 247 3.88 -29.01 0.69
C ILE A 247 2.52 -29.53 1.15
N ALA A 248 2.36 -30.86 1.28
CA ALA A 248 1.10 -31.48 1.70
C ALA A 248 0.65 -31.06 3.11
N ILE A 249 1.58 -30.75 4.02
CA ILE A 249 1.28 -30.27 5.37
C ILE A 249 1.09 -28.75 5.39
N PHE A 250 2.03 -28.01 4.81
CA PHE A 250 2.07 -26.56 4.93
C PHE A 250 1.02 -25.87 4.08
N ALA A 251 0.74 -26.32 2.84
CA ALA A 251 -0.20 -25.64 1.97
C ALA A 251 -1.65 -25.66 2.49
N PRO A 252 -2.22 -26.78 2.97
CA PRO A 252 -3.56 -26.77 3.58
C PRO A 252 -3.58 -25.99 4.90
N SER A 253 -2.50 -26.05 5.69
CA SER A 253 -2.39 -25.34 6.96
C SER A 253 -2.38 -23.82 6.78
N THR A 254 -1.59 -23.31 5.83
CA THR A 254 -1.54 -21.87 5.53
C THR A 254 -2.87 -21.40 4.93
N TYR A 255 -3.46 -22.19 4.04
CA TYR A 255 -4.80 -21.92 3.50
C TYR A 255 -5.86 -21.78 4.59
N TYR A 256 -5.97 -22.77 5.48
CA TYR A 256 -6.96 -22.76 6.57
C TYR A 256 -6.73 -21.61 7.54
N ARG A 257 -5.47 -21.29 7.86
CA ARG A 257 -5.13 -20.14 8.72
C ARG A 257 -5.61 -18.82 8.11
N ARG A 258 -5.45 -18.65 6.79
CA ARG A 258 -5.88 -17.43 6.08
C ARG A 258 -7.40 -17.30 6.01
N LEU A 259 -8.11 -18.41 5.83
CA LEU A 259 -9.57 -18.41 5.92
C LEU A 259 -10.07 -18.07 7.33
N LYS A 260 -9.44 -18.63 8.37
CA LYS A 260 -9.86 -18.41 9.77
C LYS A 260 -9.53 -17.01 10.27
N LYS A 261 -8.42 -16.43 9.80
CA LYS A 261 -7.95 -15.09 10.17
C LYS A 261 -7.50 -14.34 8.91
N PRO A 262 -8.44 -13.81 8.11
CA PRO A 262 -8.09 -13.02 6.94
C PRO A 262 -7.45 -11.70 7.37
N ARG A 263 -6.53 -11.21 6.52
CA ARG A 263 -5.90 -9.90 6.73
C ARG A 263 -6.95 -8.79 6.67
N PRO A 264 -6.80 -7.71 7.45
CA PRO A 264 -7.73 -6.58 7.40
C PRO A 264 -7.90 -5.98 6.01
N THR A 265 -6.81 -5.85 5.24
CA THR A 265 -6.83 -5.34 3.85
C THR A 265 -7.68 -6.21 2.91
N VAL A 266 -7.64 -7.53 3.10
CA VAL A 266 -8.40 -8.50 2.29
C VAL A 266 -9.88 -8.47 2.64
N LYS A 267 -10.22 -8.24 3.92
CA LYS A 267 -11.61 -8.01 4.33
C LYS A 267 -12.16 -6.72 3.71
N LEU A 268 -11.38 -5.64 3.78
CA LEU A 268 -11.76 -4.36 3.18
C LEU A 268 -11.95 -4.49 1.66
N ALA A 269 -11.03 -5.18 0.97
CA ALA A 269 -11.15 -5.44 -0.46
C ALA A 269 -12.44 -6.21 -0.81
N GLU A 270 -12.78 -7.25 -0.04
CA GLU A 270 -14.00 -8.03 -0.26
C GLU A 270 -15.27 -7.20 -0.01
N GLU A 271 -15.28 -6.34 1.01
CA GLU A 271 -16.39 -5.40 1.24
C GLU A 271 -16.53 -4.43 0.07
N ILE A 272 -15.43 -3.85 -0.43
CA ILE A 272 -15.44 -2.96 -1.60
C ILE A 272 -16.01 -3.69 -2.83
N PHE A 273 -15.52 -4.90 -3.12
CA PHE A 273 -15.99 -5.68 -4.26
C PHE A 273 -17.48 -6.01 -4.15
N THR A 274 -17.94 -6.33 -2.94
CA THR A 274 -19.35 -6.64 -2.67
C THR A 274 -20.23 -5.42 -2.91
N VAL A 275 -19.81 -4.26 -2.41
CA VAL A 275 -20.56 -2.99 -2.51
C VAL A 275 -20.61 -2.46 -3.93
N LEU A 276 -19.49 -2.53 -4.67
CA LEU A 276 -19.44 -2.14 -6.08
C LEU A 276 -20.15 -3.16 -7.00
N GLY A 277 -20.53 -4.32 -6.49
CA GLY A 277 -21.30 -5.34 -7.24
C GLY A 277 -20.45 -6.19 -8.17
N PHE A 278 -19.18 -6.43 -7.82
CA PHE A 278 -18.29 -7.26 -8.64
C PHE A 278 -18.67 -8.74 -8.56
N PRO A 279 -18.47 -9.50 -9.64
CA PRO A 279 -18.79 -10.92 -9.64
C PRO A 279 -17.84 -11.71 -8.74
N ASN A 280 -18.40 -12.54 -7.85
CA ASN A 280 -17.66 -13.42 -6.94
C ASN A 280 -16.60 -12.70 -6.07
N PRO A 281 -17.00 -11.73 -5.22
CA PRO A 281 -16.07 -10.84 -4.51
C PRO A 281 -15.00 -11.60 -3.70
N THR A 282 -15.38 -12.69 -3.04
CA THR A 282 -14.48 -13.50 -2.22
C THR A 282 -13.39 -14.25 -3.01
N ASN A 283 -13.66 -14.63 -4.26
CA ASN A 283 -12.71 -15.35 -5.14
C ASN A 283 -12.02 -14.42 -6.15
N LEU A 284 -12.31 -13.12 -6.11
CA LEU A 284 -11.79 -12.16 -7.06
C LEU A 284 -10.37 -11.74 -6.67
N ASN A 285 -9.46 -11.77 -7.64
CA ASN A 285 -8.15 -11.13 -7.55
C ASN A 285 -8.06 -10.10 -8.68
N ILE A 286 -8.24 -8.83 -8.33
CA ILE A 286 -8.35 -7.75 -9.32
C ILE A 286 -7.02 -7.49 -10.02
N ARG A 287 -5.90 -7.75 -9.33
CA ARG A 287 -4.54 -7.66 -9.88
C ARG A 287 -4.34 -8.67 -11.00
N GLN A 288 -4.70 -9.94 -10.77
CA GLN A 288 -4.61 -10.99 -11.78
C GLN A 288 -5.56 -10.74 -12.95
N PHE A 289 -6.77 -10.26 -12.67
CA PHE A 289 -7.74 -9.89 -13.70
C PHE A 289 -7.20 -8.76 -14.59
N THR A 290 -6.69 -7.68 -14.00
CA THR A 290 -6.07 -6.56 -14.70
C THR A 290 -4.91 -7.02 -15.59
N ARG A 291 -4.01 -7.87 -15.07
CA ARG A 291 -2.89 -8.42 -15.85
C ARG A 291 -3.34 -9.26 -17.04
N LYS A 292 -4.42 -10.03 -16.91
CA LYS A 292 -4.98 -10.80 -18.04
C LYS A 292 -5.53 -9.86 -19.11
N ARG A 293 -6.34 -8.88 -18.71
CA ARG A 293 -6.92 -7.88 -19.61
C ARG A 293 -5.84 -7.07 -20.34
N LEU A 294 -4.77 -6.68 -19.65
CA LEU A 294 -3.63 -6.01 -20.27
C LEU A 294 -2.94 -6.87 -21.33
N LYS A 295 -2.79 -8.18 -21.11
CA LYS A 295 -2.24 -9.10 -22.12
C LYS A 295 -3.15 -9.22 -23.33
N GLU A 296 -4.46 -9.28 -23.12
CA GLU A 296 -5.46 -9.33 -24.19
C GLU A 296 -5.43 -8.05 -25.04
N ILE A 297 -5.41 -6.87 -24.40
CA ILE A 297 -5.29 -5.58 -25.09
C ILE A 297 -4.00 -5.53 -25.91
N LYS A 298 -2.86 -5.94 -25.33
CA LYS A 298 -1.58 -6.00 -26.03
C LYS A 298 -1.63 -6.92 -27.24
N ALA A 299 -2.22 -8.12 -27.09
CA ALA A 299 -2.36 -9.08 -28.18
C ALA A 299 -3.22 -8.51 -29.33
N ASN A 300 -4.36 -7.88 -29.02
CA ASN A 300 -5.25 -7.30 -30.02
C ASN A 300 -4.65 -6.06 -30.70
N SER A 301 -3.91 -5.23 -29.95
CA SER A 301 -3.23 -4.03 -30.50
C SER A 301 -2.06 -4.33 -31.43
N LEU A 302 -1.53 -5.56 -31.39
CA LEU A 302 -0.52 -6.03 -32.33
C LEU A 302 -1.15 -6.49 -33.65
N ASP A 303 -2.46 -6.78 -33.66
CA ASP A 303 -3.21 -7.29 -34.81
C ASP A 303 -3.97 -6.16 -35.56
N GLU A 304 -4.43 -5.14 -34.84
CA GLU A 304 -5.03 -3.92 -35.40
C GLU A 304 -4.03 -2.75 -35.31
N GLY A 305 -3.57 -2.27 -36.47
CA GLY A 305 -2.65 -1.12 -36.57
C GLY A 305 -3.07 0.04 -35.67
N ALA A 306 -2.13 0.47 -34.82
CA ALA A 306 -2.32 1.42 -33.73
C ALA A 306 -3.23 2.60 -34.06
N GLY A 307 -4.35 2.70 -33.35
CA GLY A 307 -5.32 3.77 -33.57
C GLY A 307 -6.23 4.03 -32.37
N LYS A 308 -5.74 4.89 -31.47
CA LYS A 308 -6.43 5.92 -30.64
C LYS A 308 -5.82 5.95 -29.25
N GLU A 309 -4.93 6.91 -29.03
CA GLU A 309 -4.58 7.37 -27.69
C GLU A 309 -5.86 7.90 -27.04
N SER A 310 -6.39 7.19 -26.03
CA SER A 310 -7.35 7.80 -25.13
C SER A 310 -6.63 8.93 -24.40
N GLU A 311 -7.21 10.13 -24.38
CA GLU A 311 -6.68 11.29 -23.66
C GLU A 311 -6.48 11.01 -22.15
N ARG A 312 -7.12 9.97 -21.62
CA ARG A 312 -7.04 9.53 -20.22
C ARG A 312 -6.04 8.38 -20.03
N VAL A 313 -5.30 8.46 -18.93
CA VAL A 313 -4.36 7.41 -18.52
C VAL A 313 -5.15 6.20 -17.97
N LEU A 314 -5.03 5.07 -18.66
CA LEU A 314 -5.64 3.80 -18.26
C LEU A 314 -4.66 2.96 -17.43
N SER A 315 -5.18 1.93 -16.75
CA SER A 315 -4.36 1.02 -15.94
C SER A 315 -3.31 0.33 -16.82
N ASP A 316 -2.08 0.24 -16.33
CA ASP A 316 -0.91 -0.32 -17.02
C ASP A 316 -0.28 -1.47 -16.20
N ASP A 317 0.86 -2.01 -16.66
CA ASP A 317 1.56 -3.11 -15.95
C ASP A 317 1.95 -2.73 -14.50
N GLY A 318 1.99 -1.43 -14.19
CA GLY A 318 2.24 -0.82 -12.89
C GLY A 318 1.06 -0.83 -11.91
N CYS A 319 -0.09 -1.39 -12.30
CA CYS A 319 -1.32 -1.48 -11.48
C CYS A 319 -1.12 -1.92 -10.01
N PHE A 320 -0.08 -2.71 -9.72
CA PHE A 320 0.20 -3.19 -8.36
C PHE A 320 0.74 -2.09 -7.44
N ALA A 321 1.47 -1.11 -7.99
CA ALA A 321 2.04 0.01 -7.25
C ALA A 321 1.15 1.25 -7.35
N SER A 322 0.37 1.39 -8.43
CA SER A 322 -0.59 2.47 -8.58
C SER A 322 -1.95 2.18 -7.95
N HIS A 323 -2.23 0.94 -7.53
CA HIS A 323 -3.53 0.52 -6.97
C HIS A 323 -4.75 0.90 -7.82
N TYR A 324 -4.53 0.92 -9.14
CA TYR A 324 -5.49 1.29 -10.16
C TYR A 324 -5.67 0.12 -11.13
N TYR A 325 -6.88 -0.42 -11.18
CA TYR A 325 -7.16 -1.73 -11.75
C TYR A 325 -8.29 -1.69 -12.77
N TYR A 326 -8.34 -2.66 -13.67
CA TYR A 326 -9.54 -2.95 -14.43
C TYR A 326 -10.48 -3.86 -13.63
N TYR A 327 -11.78 -3.76 -13.88
CA TYR A 327 -12.78 -4.69 -13.35
C TYR A 327 -13.80 -5.14 -14.40
#